data_AF-A0A538H254-F1
#
_entry.id   AF-A0A538H254-F1
#
_cell.length_a   1.000
_cell.length_b   1.000
_cell.length_c   1.000
_cell.angle_alpha   90.00
_cell.angle_beta   90.00
_cell.angle_gamma   90.00
#
_symmetry.space_group_name_H-M   'P 1'
#
loop_
_entity.id
_entity.type
_entity.pdbx_description
1 polymer ?
#
loop_
_entity_poly.entity_id
_entity_poly.type
_entity_poly.pdbx_seq_one_letter_code
_entity_poly.pdbx_strand_id
1 'polypeptide(L)'
;MISDRDRRELFTALEQALGERPAASMMELLPPVGWPDVARRSDLVAVRGEMAELRGEMAEVRGEMAELRAELKGELAELRGEIGRLEGRITAQLPKLVAANVTSVVAVAGLVLAAVRLG
;
A
#
# COMPACT_ATOMS: atom_id res chain seq x y z
N MET A 1 12.61 -5.22 40.89
CA MET A 1 12.27 -6.64 40.63
C MET A 1 12.11 -7.29 41.99
N ILE A 2 10.91 -7.73 42.38
CA ILE A 2 10.74 -8.47 43.65
C ILE A 2 11.43 -9.82 43.46
N SER A 3 12.43 -10.11 44.28
CA SER A 3 13.22 -11.32 44.17
C SER A 3 12.51 -12.49 44.86
N ASP A 4 12.89 -13.71 44.50
CA ASP A 4 12.37 -14.92 45.14
C ASP A 4 12.75 -15.01 46.63
N ARG A 5 13.69 -14.17 47.09
CA ARG A 5 14.04 -13.97 48.50
C ARG A 5 12.99 -13.10 49.20
N ASP A 6 12.63 -11.95 48.63
CA ASP A 6 11.63 -11.03 49.20
C ASP A 6 10.27 -11.72 49.37
N ARG A 7 9.89 -12.58 48.41
CA ARG A 7 8.66 -13.38 48.47
C ARG A 7 8.67 -14.37 49.64
N ARG A 8 9.82 -15.01 49.91
CA ARG A 8 9.97 -15.93 51.04
C ARG A 8 9.95 -15.19 52.38
N GLU A 9 10.63 -14.04 52.46
CA GLU A 9 10.63 -13.20 53.66
C GLU A 9 9.20 -12.72 54.00
N LEU A 10 8.43 -12.32 52.99
CA LEU A 10 7.01 -11.96 53.15
C LEU A 10 6.18 -13.15 53.63
N PHE A 11 6.35 -14.34 53.05
CA PHE A 11 5.62 -15.54 53.49
C PHE A 11 5.89 -15.86 54.97
N THR A 12 7.16 -15.87 55.38
CA THR A 12 7.54 -16.12 56.78
C THR A 12 6.93 -15.09 57.73
N ALA A 13 6.91 -13.81 57.35
CA ALA A 13 6.29 -12.76 58.16
C ALA A 13 4.76 -12.93 58.27
N LEU A 14 4.09 -13.31 57.18
CA LEU A 14 2.65 -13.57 57.16
C LEU A 14 2.28 -14.81 57.99
N GLU A 15 3.10 -15.86 57.94
CA GLU A 15 2.89 -17.08 58.72
C GLU A 15 2.95 -16.81 60.22
N GLN A 16 3.92 -16.01 60.68
CA GLN A 16 4.03 -15.62 62.10
C GLN A 16 2.84 -14.79 62.58
N ALA A 17 2.25 -13.95 61.72
CA ALA A 17 1.17 -13.04 62.10
C ALA A 17 -0.23 -13.67 61.98
N LEU A 18 -0.46 -14.52 60.97
CA LEU A 18 -1.79 -14.98 60.56
C LEU A 18 -1.93 -16.50 60.57
N GLY A 19 -0.83 -17.24 60.72
CA GLY A 19 -0.77 -18.69 60.58
C GLY A 19 -0.53 -19.15 59.15
N GLU A 20 -0.17 -20.43 59.00
CA GLU A 20 0.27 -21.05 57.74
C GLU A 20 -0.79 -20.97 56.63
N ARG A 21 -2.04 -21.36 56.92
CA ARG A 21 -3.11 -21.42 55.91
C ARG A 21 -3.50 -20.04 55.34
N PRO A 22 -3.73 -18.99 56.16
CA PRO A 22 -4.00 -17.66 55.63
C PRO A 22 -2.80 -17.06 54.87
N ALA A 23 -1.57 -17.30 55.34
CA ALA A 23 -0.36 -16.84 54.65
C ALA A 23 -0.24 -17.47 53.25
N ALA A 24 -0.43 -18.78 53.14
CA ALA A 24 -0.42 -19.49 51.86
C ALA A 24 -1.46 -18.94 50.89
N SER A 25 -2.69 -18.70 51.38
CA SER A 25 -3.78 -18.14 50.57
C SER A 25 -3.45 -16.72 50.08
N MET A 26 -2.85 -15.87 50.92
CA MET A 26 -2.43 -14.53 50.49
C MET A 26 -1.32 -14.59 49.44
N MET A 27 -0.33 -15.47 49.62
CA MET A 27 0.74 -15.65 48.64
C MET A 27 0.24 -16.19 47.30
N GLU A 28 -0.78 -17.04 47.31
CA GLU A 28 -1.44 -17.55 46.10
C GLU A 28 -2.17 -16.46 45.32
N LEU A 29 -2.73 -15.47 46.02
CA LEU A 29 -3.39 -14.31 45.40
C LEU A 29 -2.41 -13.25 44.87
N LEU A 30 -1.15 -13.29 45.30
CA LEU A 30 -0.15 -12.34 44.81
C LEU A 30 0.35 -12.76 43.42
N PRO A 31 0.47 -11.81 42.48
CA PRO A 31 1.05 -12.12 41.19
C PRO A 31 2.49 -12.68 41.34
N PRO A 32 2.91 -13.58 40.44
CA PRO A 32 4.27 -14.16 40.47
C PRO A 32 5.35 -13.12 40.15
N VAL A 33 4.97 -11.97 39.60
CA VAL A 33 5.80 -10.79 39.34
C VAL A 33 5.40 -9.65 40.27
N GLY A 34 6.25 -8.62 40.42
CA GLY A 34 5.89 -7.48 41.26
C GLY A 34 4.75 -6.65 40.66
N TRP A 35 3.96 -5.98 41.49
CA TRP A 35 2.91 -5.06 41.04
C TRP A 35 3.38 -3.97 40.05
N PRO A 36 4.62 -3.44 40.12
CA PRO A 36 5.13 -2.53 39.08
C PRO A 36 5.25 -3.17 37.70
N ASP A 37 5.44 -4.50 37.64
CA ASP A 37 5.60 -5.25 36.40
C ASP A 37 4.24 -5.73 35.83
N VAL A 38 3.16 -5.62 36.63
CA VAL A 38 1.79 -5.92 36.18
C VAL A 38 1.25 -4.71 35.41
N ALA A 39 0.93 -4.92 34.14
CA ALA A 39 0.32 -3.90 33.29
C ALA A 39 -0.96 -3.35 33.95
N ARG A 40 -1.02 -2.02 34.10
CA ARG A 40 -2.18 -1.35 34.68
C ARG A 40 -3.29 -1.24 33.64
N ARG A 41 -4.52 -1.01 34.10
CA ARG A 41 -5.66 -0.74 33.22
C ARG A 41 -5.40 0.44 32.27
N SER A 42 -4.69 1.48 32.74
CA SER A 42 -4.28 2.63 31.91
C SER A 42 -3.43 2.20 30.72
N ASP A 43 -2.49 1.30 30.94
CA ASP A 43 -1.53 0.86 29.93
C ASP A 43 -2.25 0.07 28.85
N LEU A 44 -3.19 -0.79 29.26
CA LEU A 44 -4.05 -1.52 28.32
C LEU A 44 -4.98 -0.60 27.51
N VAL A 45 -5.46 0.49 28.11
CA VAL A 45 -6.26 1.50 27.41
C VAL A 45 -5.40 2.27 26.40
N ALA A 46 -4.18 2.64 26.78
CA ALA A 46 -3.22 3.31 25.89
C ALA A 46 -2.89 2.42 24.68
N VAL A 47 -2.49 1.16 24.91
CA VAL A 47 -2.20 0.20 23.83
C VAL A 47 -3.41 -0.02 22.92
N ARG A 48 -4.63 -0.09 23.48
CA ARG A 48 -5.85 -0.20 22.67
C ARG A 48 -6.08 1.03 21.80
N GLY A 49 -5.76 2.23 22.32
CA GLY A 49 -5.80 3.48 21.57
C GLY A 49 -4.84 3.47 20.39
N GLU A 50 -3.56 3.17 20.66
CA GLU A 50 -2.51 3.06 19.63
C GLU A 50 -2.88 2.01 18.56
N MET A 51 -3.42 0.86 18.97
CA MET A 51 -3.91 -0.16 18.03
C MET A 51 -5.09 0.32 17.18
N ALA A 52 -5.95 1.20 17.70
CA ALA A 52 -7.06 1.78 16.93
C ALA A 52 -6.56 2.81 15.93
N GLU A 53 -5.60 3.65 16.32
CA GLU A 53 -4.93 4.64 15.48
C GLU A 53 -4.19 3.97 14.32
N LEU A 54 -3.35 2.97 14.59
CA LEU A 54 -2.64 2.19 13.56
C LEU A 54 -3.61 1.51 12.57
N ARG A 55 -4.77 1.07 13.03
CA ARG A 55 -5.80 0.52 12.13
C ARG A 55 -6.43 1.59 11.25
N GLY A 56 -6.60 2.80 11.77
CA GLY A 56 -7.04 3.98 11.02
C GLY A 56 -6.04 4.33 9.92
N GLU A 57 -4.77 4.51 10.28
CA GLU A 57 -3.68 4.80 9.33
C GLU A 57 -3.58 3.72 8.24
N MET A 58 -3.66 2.44 8.63
CA MET A 58 -3.62 1.35 7.64
C MET A 58 -4.84 1.35 6.71
N ALA A 59 -6.02 1.80 7.17
CA ALA A 59 -7.20 1.94 6.32
C ALA A 59 -7.04 3.11 5.34
N GLU A 60 -6.48 4.23 5.79
CA GLU A 60 -6.19 5.41 4.97
C GLU A 60 -5.21 5.07 3.85
N VAL A 61 -4.06 4.45 4.16
CA VAL A 61 -3.06 4.02 3.16
C VAL A 61 -3.68 3.05 2.14
N ARG A 62 -4.57 2.15 2.57
CA ARG A 62 -5.28 1.25 1.64
C ARG A 62 -6.22 2.02 0.71
N GLY A 63 -6.86 3.08 1.21
CA GLY A 63 -7.67 4.01 0.42
C GLY A 63 -6.84 4.72 -0.64
N GLU A 64 -5.76 5.38 -0.23
CA GLU A 64 -4.83 6.07 -1.13
C GLU A 64 -4.26 5.13 -2.21
N MET A 65 -3.86 3.92 -1.84
CA MET A 65 -3.40 2.91 -2.81
C MET A 65 -4.49 2.50 -3.80
N ALA A 66 -5.76 2.47 -3.40
CA ALA A 66 -6.86 2.14 -4.29
C ALA A 66 -7.15 3.28 -5.27
N GLU A 67 -7.12 4.52 -4.78
CA GLU A 67 -7.27 5.73 -5.61
C GLU A 67 -6.15 5.84 -6.65
N LEU A 68 -4.89 5.71 -6.24
CA LEU A 68 -3.74 5.74 -7.14
C LEU A 68 -3.82 4.66 -8.23
N ARG A 69 -4.28 3.45 -7.88
CA ARG A 69 -4.50 2.38 -8.88
C ARG A 69 -5.62 2.73 -9.87
N ALA A 70 -6.68 3.40 -9.41
CA ALA A 70 -7.77 3.82 -10.27
C ALA A 70 -7.31 4.92 -11.24
N GLU A 71 -6.57 5.90 -10.74
CA GLU A 71 -5.97 6.99 -11.53
C GLU A 71 -5.05 6.45 -12.62
N LEU A 72 -4.06 5.63 -12.25
CA LEU A 72 -3.11 5.03 -13.21
C LEU A 72 -3.82 4.16 -14.27
N LYS A 73 -4.90 3.46 -13.91
CA LYS A 73 -5.71 2.70 -14.86
C LYS A 73 -6.45 3.62 -15.83
N GLY A 74 -6.95 4.75 -15.35
CA GLY A 74 -7.58 5.80 -16.15
C GLY A 74 -6.59 6.38 -17.16
N GLU A 75 -5.44 6.85 -16.69
CA GLU A 75 -4.38 7.42 -17.54
C GLU A 75 -3.91 6.43 -18.61
N LEU A 76 -3.71 5.15 -18.25
CA LEU A 76 -3.31 4.13 -19.21
C LEU A 76 -4.39 3.89 -20.29
N ALA A 77 -5.67 3.95 -19.91
CA ALA A 77 -6.77 3.81 -20.86
C ALA A 77 -6.84 5.01 -21.81
N GLU A 78 -6.60 6.21 -21.31
CA GLU A 78 -6.53 7.43 -22.10
C GLU A 78 -5.38 7.39 -23.11
N LEU A 79 -4.16 7.05 -22.65
CA LEU A 79 -2.98 6.88 -23.50
C LEU A 79 -3.20 5.83 -24.59
N ARG A 80 -3.80 4.68 -24.26
CA ARG A 80 -4.16 3.66 -25.27
C ARG A 80 -5.14 4.22 -26.30
N GLY A 81 -6.10 5.03 -25.87
CA GLY A 81 -7.02 5.72 -26.76
C GLY A 81 -6.31 6.71 -27.69
N GLU A 82 -5.38 7.50 -27.17
CA GLU A 82 -4.55 8.42 -27.96
C GLU A 82 -3.69 7.70 -29.00
N ILE A 83 -3.03 6.61 -28.61
CA ILE A 83 -2.25 5.76 -29.52
C ILE A 83 -3.15 5.22 -30.63
N GLY A 84 -4.32 4.67 -30.30
CA GLY A 84 -5.27 4.17 -31.30
C GLY A 84 -5.75 5.25 -32.27
N ARG A 85 -5.96 6.49 -31.80
CA ARG A 85 -6.28 7.64 -32.67
C ARG A 85 -5.11 8.02 -33.57
N LEU A 86 -3.88 8.00 -33.06
CA LEU A 86 -2.69 8.28 -33.86
C LEU A 86 -2.48 7.20 -34.93
N GLU A 87 -2.58 5.93 -34.57
CA GLU A 87 -2.53 4.80 -35.50
C GLU A 87 -3.60 4.95 -36.58
N GLY A 88 -4.85 5.23 -36.20
CA GLY A 88 -5.94 5.48 -37.15
C GLY A 88 -5.66 6.62 -38.11
N ARG A 89 -5.07 7.74 -37.64
CA ARG A 89 -4.65 8.84 -38.52
C ARG A 89 -3.56 8.40 -39.50
N ILE A 90 -2.55 7.68 -39.02
CA ILE A 90 -1.45 7.17 -39.86
C ILE A 90 -2.00 6.23 -40.94
N THR A 91 -2.83 5.25 -40.57
CA THR A 91 -3.45 4.30 -41.51
C THR A 91 -4.34 5.00 -42.53
N ALA A 92 -5.02 6.10 -42.16
CA ALA A 92 -5.85 6.87 -43.07
C ALA A 92 -5.06 7.81 -44.00
N GLN A 93 -3.93 8.36 -43.55
CA GLN A 93 -3.16 9.36 -44.29
C GLN A 93 -2.07 8.76 -45.18
N LEU A 94 -1.41 7.67 -44.75
CA LEU A 94 -0.33 7.05 -45.53
C LEU A 94 -0.76 6.65 -46.95
N PRO A 95 -1.89 5.95 -47.17
CA PRO A 95 -2.31 5.58 -48.53
C PRO A 95 -2.60 6.79 -49.41
N LYS A 96 -3.15 7.87 -48.84
CA LYS A 96 -3.45 9.11 -49.57
C LYS A 96 -2.17 9.79 -50.07
N LEU A 97 -1.16 9.87 -49.20
CA LEU A 97 0.14 10.42 -49.55
C LEU A 97 0.85 9.56 -50.60
N VAL A 98 0.83 8.24 -50.44
CA VAL A 98 1.41 7.30 -51.43
C VAL A 98 0.70 7.44 -52.77
N ALA A 99 -0.64 7.43 -52.81
CA ALA A 99 -1.41 7.58 -54.04
C ALA A 99 -1.15 8.93 -54.72
N ALA A 100 -1.09 10.02 -53.97
CA ALA A 100 -0.78 11.35 -54.50
C ALA A 100 0.63 11.40 -55.12
N ASN A 101 1.63 10.84 -54.44
CA ASN A 101 3.01 10.76 -54.93
C ASN A 101 3.14 9.87 -56.17
N VAL A 102 2.48 8.71 -56.20
CA VAL A 102 2.48 7.83 -57.39
C VAL A 102 1.83 8.55 -58.57
N THR A 103 0.70 9.22 -58.34
CA THR A 103 -0.01 9.97 -59.40
C THR A 103 0.84 11.09 -59.97
N SER A 104 1.53 11.86 -59.12
CA SER A 104 2.40 12.95 -59.59
C SER A 104 3.62 12.44 -60.37
N VAL A 105 4.26 11.36 -59.91
CA VAL A 105 5.40 10.73 -60.61
C VAL A 105 4.98 10.23 -61.99
N VAL A 106 3.83 9.54 -62.10
CA VAL A 106 3.30 9.06 -63.38
C VAL A 106 2.98 10.22 -64.32
N ALA A 107 2.36 11.29 -63.81
CA ALA A 107 2.05 12.47 -64.60
C ALA A 107 3.32 13.15 -65.15
N VAL A 108 4.34 13.33 -64.30
CA VAL A 108 5.63 13.91 -64.71
C VAL A 108 6.31 13.03 -65.75
N ALA A 109 6.36 11.71 -65.54
CA ALA A 109 6.94 10.78 -66.52
C ALA A 109 6.23 10.84 -67.88
N GLY A 110 4.90 10.94 -67.89
CA GLY A 110 4.11 11.11 -69.10
C GLY A 110 4.43 12.41 -69.85
N LEU A 111 4.56 13.53 -69.13
CA LEU A 111 4.95 14.82 -69.73
C LEU A 111 6.35 14.78 -70.33
N VAL A 112 7.32 14.17 -69.65
CA VAL A 112 8.69 14.01 -70.15
C VAL A 112 8.69 13.20 -71.44
N LEU A 113 7.97 12.07 -71.48
CA LEU A 113 7.89 11.23 -72.68
C LEU A 113 7.24 11.97 -73.87
N ALA A 114 6.19 12.74 -73.62
CA ALA A 114 5.54 13.54 -74.65
C ALA A 114 6.50 14.61 -75.22
N ALA A 115 7.27 15.29 -74.35
CA ALA A 115 8.25 16.29 -74.77
C ALA A 115 9.37 15.69 -75.64
N VAL A 116 9.88 14.50 -75.29
CA VAL A 116 10.92 13.80 -76.07
C VAL A 116 10.43 13.38 -77.47
N ARG A 117 9.14 13.08 -77.63
CA ARG A 117 8.57 12.67 -78.93
C ARG A 117 8.28 13.84 -79.88
N LEU A 118 8.16 15.05 -79.34
CA LEU A 118 7.83 16.28 -80.08
C LEU A 118 9.07 17.08 -80.52
N GLY A 119 10.23 16.83 -79.91
CA GLY A 119 11.52 17.41 -80.29
C GLY A 119 12.31 16.48 -81.21
#